data_AF-A0A3N2MIQ5-F1
#
_entry.id   AF-A0A3N2MIQ5-F1
#
_cell.length_a   1.000
_cell.length_b   1.000
_cell.length_c   1.000
_cell.angle_alpha   90.00
_cell.angle_beta   90.00
_cell.angle_gamma   90.00
#
_symmetry.space_group_name_H-M   'P 1'
#
loop_
_entity.id
_entity.type
_entity.pdbx_description
1 polymer ?
#
loop_
_entity_poly.entity_id
_entity_poly.type
_entity_poly.pdbx_seq_one_letter_code
_entity_poly.pdbx_strand_id
1 'polypeptide(L)'
;MAVSNLQILDVHGLNLIIQKLKDGTLVVGKAGSVDAAQLSGTIPLDKLPKAALERITIVETEAARLALTSDDVQNGDSIKVTQSGKMYAVVDDTKLGTEAAFTDYVVGTAAKAALADAVPWGGVTGKPTAFPPESHVHTPAECGVEAIPDETIEAIISGTYKS
;
A
#
# COMPACT_ATOMS: atom_id res chain seq x y z
N MET A 1 22.64 10.18 -80.11
CA MET A 1 22.88 9.71 -78.73
C MET A 1 21.61 9.05 -78.25
N ALA A 2 21.61 7.73 -78.06
CA ALA A 2 20.44 6.99 -77.65
C ALA A 2 20.25 7.15 -76.13
N VAL A 3 19.18 7.81 -75.70
CA VAL A 3 18.66 7.71 -74.33
C VAL A 3 17.88 6.40 -74.20
N SER A 4 18.56 5.27 -74.36
CA SER A 4 18.01 3.96 -74.04
C SER A 4 18.19 3.74 -72.54
N ASN A 5 17.07 3.66 -71.81
CA ASN A 5 16.92 3.38 -70.36
C ASN A 5 16.47 4.54 -69.47
N LEU A 6 15.69 5.50 -69.99
CA LEU A 6 14.94 6.41 -69.11
C LEU A 6 13.67 5.71 -68.63
N GLN A 7 13.72 5.10 -67.44
CA GLN A 7 12.53 4.57 -66.76
C GLN A 7 11.81 5.71 -66.06
N ILE A 8 10.58 6.01 -66.49
CA ILE A 8 9.74 7.07 -65.92
C ILE A 8 8.56 6.39 -65.23
N LEU A 9 8.22 6.87 -64.03
CA LEU A 9 7.03 6.40 -63.33
C LEU A 9 5.79 6.95 -64.03
N ASP A 10 4.92 6.07 -64.52
CA ASP A 10 3.64 6.46 -65.11
C ASP A 10 2.57 6.68 -64.02
N VAL A 11 1.37 7.10 -64.42
CA VAL A 11 0.27 7.36 -63.48
C VAL A 11 -0.13 6.11 -62.68
N HIS A 12 -0.04 4.93 -63.30
CA HIS A 12 -0.34 3.66 -62.62
C HIS A 12 0.71 3.35 -61.56
N GLY A 13 1.99 3.50 -61.88
CA GLY A 13 3.09 3.33 -60.94
C GLY A 13 3.00 4.30 -59.76
N LEU A 14 2.63 5.55 -60.01
CA LEU A 14 2.40 6.54 -58.96
C LEU A 14 1.24 6.15 -58.04
N ASN A 15 0.10 5.75 -58.61
CA ASN A 15 -1.05 5.30 -57.83
C ASN A 15 -0.74 4.05 -57.00
N LEU A 16 0.06 3.12 -57.56
CA LEU A 16 0.50 1.93 -56.86
C LEU A 16 1.39 2.29 -55.66
N ILE A 17 2.32 3.23 -55.82
CA ILE A 17 3.16 3.70 -54.71
C ILE A 17 2.29 4.40 -53.65
N ILE A 18 1.36 5.26 -54.04
CA ILE A 18 0.45 5.95 -53.10
C ILE A 18 -0.43 4.95 -52.35
N GLN A 19 -0.96 3.92 -53.02
CA GLN A 19 -1.71 2.86 -52.35
C GLN A 19 -0.85 2.13 -51.32
N LYS A 20 0.36 1.72 -51.72
CA LYS A 20 1.29 1.02 -50.83
C LYS A 20 1.74 1.85 -49.62
N LEU A 21 1.81 3.17 -49.77
CA LEU A 21 2.06 4.10 -48.67
C LEU A 21 0.88 4.16 -47.70
N LYS A 22 -0.35 4.17 -48.23
CA LYS A 22 -1.58 4.25 -47.43
C LYS A 22 -1.92 2.94 -46.73
N ASP A 23 -1.67 1.81 -47.37
CA ASP A 23 -1.90 0.48 -46.80
C ASP A 23 -0.72 -0.02 -45.92
N GLY A 24 0.39 0.73 -45.89
CA GLY A 24 1.55 0.45 -45.05
C GLY A 24 2.49 -0.63 -45.60
N THR A 25 2.25 -1.19 -46.78
CA THR A 25 3.12 -2.19 -47.42
C THR A 25 4.45 -1.57 -47.86
N LEU A 26 4.44 -0.29 -48.24
CA LEU A 26 5.65 0.50 -48.47
C LEU A 26 5.91 1.41 -47.28
N VAL A 27 6.88 1.05 -46.46
CA VAL A 27 7.32 1.86 -45.32
C VAL A 27 8.38 2.85 -45.80
N VAL A 28 8.04 4.14 -45.84
CA VAL A 28 8.99 5.23 -46.12
C VAL A 28 9.12 6.12 -44.89
N GLY A 29 10.36 6.53 -44.60
CA GLY A 29 10.66 7.36 -43.44
C GLY A 29 10.67 6.57 -42.14
N LYS A 30 11.87 6.38 -41.57
CA LYS A 30 11.97 6.16 -40.13
C LYS A 30 11.73 7.51 -39.46
N ALA A 31 10.56 7.73 -38.89
CA ALA A 31 10.34 8.89 -38.06
C ALA A 31 11.25 8.76 -36.82
N GLY A 32 12.38 9.47 -36.81
CA GLY A 32 13.28 9.49 -35.65
C GLY A 32 12.64 10.14 -34.43
N SER A 33 11.69 11.05 -34.66
CA SER A 33 10.79 11.64 -33.70
C SER A 33 9.42 11.85 -34.34
N VAL A 34 8.36 11.74 -33.54
CA VAL A 34 6.98 12.05 -33.93
C VAL A 34 6.47 13.05 -32.90
N ASP A 35 5.88 14.15 -33.37
CA ASP A 35 5.20 15.09 -32.48
C ASP A 35 3.94 14.43 -31.90
N ALA A 36 3.86 14.33 -30.58
CA ALA A 36 2.73 13.73 -29.90
C ALA A 36 1.41 14.43 -30.24
N ALA A 37 1.44 15.74 -30.56
CA ALA A 37 0.25 16.50 -30.95
C ALA A 37 -0.35 16.03 -32.30
N GLN A 38 0.43 15.32 -33.12
CA GLN A 38 -0.01 14.78 -34.40
C GLN A 38 -0.53 13.34 -34.30
N LEU A 39 -0.38 12.69 -33.15
CA LEU A 39 -0.94 11.36 -32.92
C LEU A 39 -2.47 11.48 -32.80
N SER A 40 -3.18 10.76 -33.66
CA SER A 40 -4.66 10.70 -33.66
C SER A 40 -5.13 9.25 -33.65
N GLY A 41 -6.34 9.00 -33.14
CA GLY A 41 -6.88 7.66 -32.97
C GLY A 41 -6.44 6.98 -31.67
N THR A 42 -6.46 5.65 -31.63
CA THR A 42 -6.15 4.85 -30.44
C THR A 42 -4.80 4.15 -30.62
N ILE A 43 -3.90 4.31 -29.65
CA ILE A 43 -2.67 3.54 -29.56
C ILE A 43 -3.00 2.23 -28.83
N PRO A 44 -2.73 1.05 -29.41
CA PRO A 44 -2.90 -0.22 -28.71
C PRO A 44 -2.09 -0.25 -27.41
N LEU A 45 -2.69 -0.78 -26.35
CA LEU A 45 -2.10 -0.81 -25.01
C LEU A 45 -0.75 -1.54 -24.96
N ASP A 46 -0.59 -2.61 -25.75
CA ASP A 46 0.64 -3.39 -25.85
C ASP A 46 1.79 -2.66 -26.57
N LYS A 47 1.49 -1.52 -27.20
CA LYS A 47 2.47 -0.65 -27.85
C LYS A 47 2.84 0.57 -27.00
N LEU A 48 2.14 0.79 -25.90
CA LEU A 48 2.53 1.79 -24.92
C LEU A 48 3.70 1.25 -24.09
N PRO A 49 4.79 2.02 -23.94
CA PRO A 49 5.83 1.67 -22.99
C PRO A 49 5.21 1.44 -21.62
N LYS A 50 5.61 0.37 -20.92
CA LYS A 50 5.00 0.02 -19.63
C LYS A 50 4.98 1.23 -18.69
N ALA A 51 6.04 2.05 -18.66
CA ALA A 51 6.18 3.22 -17.80
C ALA A 51 5.23 4.40 -18.11
N ALA A 52 4.48 4.36 -19.23
CA ALA A 52 3.51 5.39 -19.58
C ALA A 52 2.19 5.25 -18.82
N LEU A 53 1.95 4.11 -18.16
CA LEU A 53 0.70 3.79 -17.47
C LEU A 53 0.98 3.23 -16.08
N GLU A 54 0.30 3.78 -15.07
CA GLU A 54 0.23 3.13 -13.75
C GLU A 54 -0.70 1.93 -13.84
N ARG A 55 -0.21 0.75 -13.45
CA ARG A 55 -0.99 -0.49 -13.40
C ARG A 55 -1.28 -0.86 -11.96
N ILE A 56 -2.43 -1.51 -11.74
CA ILE A 56 -2.77 -2.12 -10.44
C ILE A 56 -2.72 -3.63 -10.59
N THR A 57 -1.79 -4.26 -9.87
CA THR A 57 -1.68 -5.72 -9.78
C THR A 57 -2.33 -6.19 -8.47
N ILE A 58 -3.16 -7.23 -8.54
CA ILE A 58 -3.85 -7.79 -7.37
C ILE A 58 -3.27 -9.16 -7.07
N VAL A 59 -2.80 -9.35 -5.83
CA VAL A 59 -2.24 -10.60 -5.34
C VAL A 59 -2.94 -11.02 -4.04
N GLU A 60 -2.90 -12.31 -3.74
CA GLU A 60 -3.62 -12.83 -2.58
C GLU A 60 -2.87 -12.57 -1.27
N THR A 61 -1.56 -12.85 -1.24
CA THR A 61 -0.74 -12.87 -0.03
C THR A 61 0.51 -12.00 -0.15
N GLU A 62 1.14 -11.68 1.00
CA GLU A 62 2.40 -10.95 1.03
C GLU A 62 3.55 -11.72 0.35
N ALA A 63 3.55 -13.05 0.46
CA ALA A 63 4.52 -13.88 -0.24
C ALA A 63 4.36 -13.78 -1.77
N ALA A 64 3.11 -13.69 -2.26
CA ALA A 64 2.85 -13.49 -3.68
C ALA A 64 3.29 -12.09 -4.16
N ARG A 65 3.14 -11.04 -3.33
CA ARG A 65 3.71 -9.71 -3.61
C ARG A 65 5.23 -9.77 -3.76
N LEU A 66 5.92 -10.45 -2.84
CA LEU A 66 7.37 -10.57 -2.90
C LEU A 66 7.86 -11.42 -4.08
N ALA A 67 7.03 -12.34 -4.61
CA ALA A 67 7.37 -13.16 -5.77
C ALA A 67 7.19 -12.46 -7.13
N LEU A 68 6.70 -11.22 -7.16
CA LEU A 68 6.49 -10.46 -8.40
C LEU A 68 7.81 -10.17 -9.12
N THR A 69 7.74 -10.17 -10.45
CA THR A 69 8.88 -9.94 -11.35
C THR A 69 8.69 -8.67 -12.18
N SER A 70 9.74 -8.25 -12.90
CA SER A 70 9.69 -7.10 -13.83
C SER A 70 8.77 -7.32 -15.05
N ASP A 71 8.33 -8.56 -15.29
CA ASP A 71 7.30 -8.84 -16.26
C ASP A 71 5.92 -8.43 -15.74
N ASP A 72 5.67 -8.67 -14.46
CA ASP A 72 4.42 -8.40 -13.76
C ASP A 72 4.25 -6.91 -13.46
N VAL A 73 5.32 -6.27 -12.95
CA VAL A 73 5.27 -4.92 -12.36
C VAL A 73 6.48 -4.08 -12.73
N GLN A 74 6.38 -2.77 -12.53
CA GLN A 74 7.47 -1.80 -12.74
C GLN A 74 7.40 -0.71 -11.67
N ASN A 75 8.43 0.15 -11.61
CA ASN A 75 8.42 1.33 -10.74
C ASN A 75 7.19 2.23 -11.02
N GLY A 76 6.47 2.57 -9.97
CA GLY A 76 5.23 3.35 -10.01
C GLY A 76 3.95 2.51 -10.09
N ASP A 77 4.03 1.19 -10.34
CA ASP A 77 2.84 0.35 -10.26
C ASP A 77 2.34 0.20 -8.82
N SER A 78 1.03 -0.03 -8.68
CA SER A 78 0.38 -0.28 -7.40
C SER A 78 0.05 -1.77 -7.23
N ILE A 79 0.24 -2.31 -6.03
CA ILE A 79 -0.10 -3.69 -5.68
C ILE A 79 -1.20 -3.69 -4.63
N LYS A 80 -2.24 -4.51 -4.82
CA LYS A 80 -3.24 -4.80 -3.80
C LYS A 80 -3.02 -6.21 -3.26
N VAL A 81 -2.81 -6.33 -1.95
CA VAL A 81 -2.76 -7.64 -1.28
C VAL A 81 -4.12 -7.88 -0.63
N THR A 82 -4.89 -8.85 -1.13
CA THR A 82 -6.28 -9.03 -0.69
C THR A 82 -6.40 -9.58 0.73
N GLN A 83 -5.49 -10.46 1.15
CA GLN A 83 -5.52 -11.06 2.48
C GLN A 83 -5.26 -10.04 3.59
N SER A 84 -4.26 -9.17 3.42
CA SER A 84 -3.94 -8.11 4.39
C SER A 84 -4.82 -6.87 4.21
N GLY A 85 -5.46 -6.73 3.03
CA GLY A 85 -6.21 -5.53 2.65
C GLY A 85 -5.30 -4.33 2.37
N LYS A 86 -3.97 -4.52 2.32
CA LYS A 86 -3.00 -3.46 2.11
C LYS A 86 -2.77 -3.18 0.65
N MET A 87 -2.40 -1.93 0.38
CA MET A 87 -1.94 -1.47 -0.93
C MET A 87 -0.45 -1.09 -0.80
N TYR A 88 0.33 -1.32 -1.85
CA TYR A 88 1.75 -0.98 -1.93
C TYR A 88 2.05 -0.27 -3.25
N ALA A 89 3.01 0.65 -3.26
CA ALA A 89 3.62 1.15 -4.49
C ALA A 89 4.96 0.43 -4.73
N VAL A 90 5.26 0.10 -5.99
CA VAL A 90 6.58 -0.39 -6.39
C VAL A 90 7.51 0.82 -6.55
N VAL A 91 8.53 0.91 -5.72
CA VAL A 91 9.48 2.05 -5.70
C VAL A 91 10.85 1.70 -6.29
N ASP A 92 11.22 0.42 -6.29
CA ASP A 92 12.50 -0.05 -6.83
C ASP A 92 12.39 -1.50 -7.34
N ASP A 93 12.15 -1.64 -8.63
CA ASP A 93 12.01 -2.89 -9.37
C ASP A 93 13.31 -3.71 -9.44
N THR A 94 14.47 -3.09 -9.21
CA THR A 94 15.75 -3.80 -9.12
C THR A 94 15.88 -4.62 -7.83
N LYS A 95 15.00 -4.35 -6.85
CA LYS A 95 14.98 -5.02 -5.54
C LYS A 95 13.77 -5.94 -5.35
N LEU A 96 13.02 -6.26 -6.42
CA LEU A 96 11.92 -7.23 -6.37
C LEU A 96 12.40 -8.54 -5.74
N GLY A 97 11.52 -9.21 -4.98
CA GLY A 97 11.94 -10.28 -4.06
C GLY A 97 12.18 -9.81 -2.63
N THR A 98 12.26 -8.49 -2.38
CA THR A 98 12.49 -7.92 -1.05
C THR A 98 11.49 -6.83 -0.70
N GLU A 99 11.30 -6.57 0.59
CA GLU A 99 10.45 -5.49 1.08
C GLU A 99 10.93 -4.11 0.61
N ALA A 100 12.23 -3.94 0.33
CA ALA A 100 12.81 -2.68 -0.11
C ALA A 100 12.33 -2.21 -1.49
N ALA A 101 11.73 -3.11 -2.29
CA ALA A 101 11.10 -2.75 -3.55
C ALA A 101 9.74 -2.06 -3.39
N PHE A 102 9.14 -2.12 -2.21
CA PHE A 102 7.75 -1.71 -1.99
C PHE A 102 7.64 -0.65 -0.90
N THR A 103 6.65 0.22 -1.03
CA THR A 103 6.25 1.14 0.05
C THR A 103 4.75 1.00 0.30
N ASP A 104 4.33 0.82 1.55
CA ASP A 104 2.92 0.72 1.91
C ASP A 104 2.18 2.02 1.57
N TYR A 105 1.04 1.92 0.89
CA TYR A 105 0.06 3.00 0.85
C TYR A 105 -0.65 3.05 2.20
N VAL A 106 -0.06 3.78 3.14
CA VAL A 106 -0.66 3.97 4.45
C VAL A 106 -1.73 5.06 4.36
N VAL A 107 -3.00 4.68 4.46
CA VAL A 107 -4.15 5.60 4.42
C VAL A 107 -5.07 5.42 5.62
N GLY A 108 -5.70 6.50 6.06
CA GLY A 108 -6.77 6.47 7.07
C GLY A 108 -6.32 6.07 8.47
N THR A 109 -7.11 5.23 9.15
CA THR A 109 -6.90 4.84 10.56
C THR A 109 -5.61 4.08 10.80
N ALA A 110 -5.14 3.29 9.82
CA ALA A 110 -3.84 2.60 9.91
C ALA A 110 -2.67 3.60 9.91
N ALA A 111 -2.75 4.68 9.13
CA ALA A 111 -1.77 5.77 9.17
C ALA A 111 -1.77 6.47 10.52
N LYS A 112 -2.97 6.74 11.05
CA LYS A 112 -3.11 7.36 12.37
C LYS A 112 -2.57 6.46 13.49
N ALA A 113 -2.80 5.15 13.43
CA ALA A 113 -2.31 4.21 14.43
C ALA A 113 -0.78 4.04 14.37
N ALA A 114 -0.20 3.96 13.18
CA ALA A 114 1.25 3.83 13.01
C ALA A 114 2.03 5.08 13.46
N LEU A 115 1.40 6.24 13.44
CA LEU A 115 1.98 7.53 13.86
C LEU A 115 1.55 7.95 15.29
N ALA A 116 0.64 7.22 15.93
CA ALA A 116 0.13 7.63 17.23
C ALA A 116 1.13 7.31 18.35
N ASP A 117 1.82 8.33 18.85
CA ASP A 117 2.68 8.21 20.04
C ASP A 117 1.87 7.87 21.31
N ALA A 118 0.57 8.22 21.34
CA ALA A 118 -0.33 7.90 22.43
C ALA A 118 -1.78 7.74 21.94
N VAL A 119 -2.53 6.86 22.59
CA VAL A 119 -3.96 6.64 22.34
C VAL A 119 -4.77 7.11 23.56
N PRO A 120 -5.63 8.13 23.43
CA PRO A 120 -6.47 8.58 24.54
C PRO A 120 -7.41 7.46 25.04
N TRP A 121 -7.33 7.13 26.33
CA TRP A 121 -8.12 6.06 26.95
C TRP A 121 -9.64 6.23 26.78
N GLY A 122 -10.11 7.48 26.70
CA GLY A 122 -11.53 7.81 26.47
C GLY A 122 -12.09 7.21 25.18
N GLY A 123 -11.29 7.15 24.12
CA GLY A 123 -11.70 6.63 22.80
C GLY A 123 -11.59 5.11 22.64
N VAL A 124 -11.01 4.41 23.61
CA VAL A 124 -10.85 2.94 23.56
C VAL A 124 -12.20 2.26 23.76
N THR A 125 -12.66 1.45 22.82
CA THR A 125 -13.89 0.67 22.95
C THR A 125 -13.59 -0.74 23.48
N GLY A 126 -14.60 -1.45 24.00
CA GLY A 126 -14.41 -2.82 24.52
C GLY A 126 -13.56 -2.92 25.80
N LYS A 127 -13.44 -1.83 26.57
CA LYS A 127 -12.72 -1.80 27.84
C LYS A 127 -13.33 -2.78 28.85
N PRO A 128 -12.52 -3.47 29.68
CA PRO A 128 -13.05 -4.25 30.80
C PRO A 128 -13.94 -3.38 31.68
N THR A 129 -15.07 -3.92 32.12
CA THR A 129 -15.98 -3.24 33.05
C THR A 129 -15.49 -3.33 34.50
N ALA A 130 -14.55 -4.25 34.78
CA ALA A 130 -13.94 -4.44 36.08
C ALA A 130 -12.43 -4.66 35.91
N PHE A 131 -11.66 -4.08 36.82
CA PHE A 131 -10.22 -4.28 36.95
C PHE A 131 -10.00 -4.96 38.30
N PRO A 132 -9.79 -6.29 38.35
CA PRO A 132 -9.51 -6.98 39.61
C PRO A 132 -8.29 -6.34 40.27
N PRO A 133 -8.38 -5.94 41.55
CA PRO A 133 -7.24 -5.34 42.22
C PRO A 133 -6.14 -6.39 42.38
N GLU A 134 -4.89 -5.95 42.24
CA GLU A 134 -3.75 -6.77 42.65
C GLU A 134 -3.76 -6.93 44.19
N SER A 135 -3.03 -7.93 44.67
CA SER A 135 -2.87 -8.14 46.11
C SER A 135 -2.25 -6.91 46.76
N HIS A 136 -2.95 -6.33 47.73
CA HIS A 136 -2.49 -5.17 48.49
C HIS A 136 -2.86 -5.34 49.96
N VAL A 137 -2.26 -4.51 50.82
CA VAL A 137 -2.51 -4.50 52.26
C VAL A 137 -3.36 -3.30 52.64
N HIS A 138 -4.15 -3.46 53.70
CA HIS A 138 -4.91 -2.37 54.33
C HIS A 138 -4.47 -2.22 55.78
N THR A 139 -4.47 -0.98 56.25
CA THR A 139 -4.39 -0.65 57.67
C THR A 139 -5.74 -0.91 58.36
N PRO A 140 -5.77 -1.13 59.69
CA PRO A 140 -7.02 -1.30 60.44
C PRO A 140 -8.01 -0.14 60.23
N ALA A 141 -7.50 1.10 60.17
CA ALA A 141 -8.31 2.29 59.90
C ALA A 141 -8.99 2.24 58.52
N GLU A 142 -8.28 1.80 57.47
CA GLU A 142 -8.85 1.62 56.12
C GLU A 142 -9.89 0.49 56.07
N CYS A 143 -9.77 -0.49 56.95
CA CYS A 143 -10.75 -1.57 57.13
C CYS A 143 -11.95 -1.18 58.00
N GLY A 144 -12.02 0.06 58.52
CA GLY A 144 -13.06 0.48 59.46
C GLY A 144 -12.99 -0.25 60.81
N VAL A 145 -11.82 -0.79 61.15
CA VAL A 145 -11.56 -1.42 62.45
C VAL A 145 -10.83 -0.41 63.32
N GLU A 146 -11.51 0.07 64.35
CA GLU A 146 -10.90 0.93 65.36
C GLU A 146 -10.02 0.09 66.30
N ALA A 147 -8.91 0.67 66.76
CA ALA A 147 -8.12 0.05 67.80
C ALA A 147 -8.98 -0.11 69.06
N ILE A 148 -8.93 -1.28 69.69
CA ILE A 148 -9.62 -1.50 70.97
C ILE A 148 -9.05 -0.48 71.96
N PRO A 149 -9.90 0.39 72.59
CA PRO A 149 -9.42 1.38 73.54
C PRO A 149 -8.64 0.72 74.70
N ASP A 150 -7.57 1.36 75.16
CA ASP A 150 -6.68 0.81 76.20
C ASP A 150 -7.45 0.41 77.47
N GLU A 151 -8.46 1.20 77.85
CA GLU A 151 -9.38 0.91 78.97
C GLU A 151 -10.14 -0.42 78.82
N THR A 152 -10.49 -0.80 77.59
CA THR A 152 -11.13 -2.09 77.30
C THR A 152 -10.12 -3.22 77.42
N ILE A 153 -8.88 -3.00 76.98
CA ILE A 153 -7.77 -3.96 77.13
C ILE A 153 -7.49 -4.19 78.62
N GLU A 154 -7.38 -3.12 79.41
CA GLU A 154 -7.15 -3.18 80.85
C GLU A 154 -8.29 -3.87 81.61
N ALA A 155 -9.54 -3.63 81.22
CA ALA A 155 -10.71 -4.31 81.80
C ALA A 155 -10.69 -5.83 81.52
N ILE A 156 -10.26 -6.25 80.33
CA ILE A 156 -10.11 -7.67 79.99
C ILE A 156 -9.02 -8.32 80.82
N ILE A 157 -7.84 -7.70 80.91
CA ILE A 157 -6.68 -8.23 81.67
C ILE A 157 -7.01 -8.35 83.17
N SER A 158 -7.71 -7.37 83.73
CA SER A 158 -8.12 -7.37 85.14
C SER A 158 -9.32 -8.27 85.46
N GLY A 159 -9.92 -8.92 84.45
CA GLY A 159 -11.10 -9.78 84.62
C GLY A 159 -12.38 -9.01 84.96
N THR A 160 -12.41 -7.70 84.72
CA THR A 160 -13.54 -6.81 85.03
C THR A 160 -14.38 -6.47 83.80
N TYR A 161 -13.95 -6.88 82.61
CA TYR A 161 -14.69 -6.68 81.36
C TYR A 161 -16.08 -7.35 81.42
N LYS A 162 -17.11 -6.57 81.09
CA LYS A 162 -18.48 -7.06 80.89
C LYS A 162 -18.84 -6.83 79.41
N SER A 163 -19.22 -7.92 78.73
CA SER A 163 -19.70 -7.92 77.34
C SER A 163 -20.92 -7.04 77.14
#